data_AF-A0A7S0QXQ9-F1
#
_entry.id   AF-A0A7S0QXQ9-F1
#
_cell.length_a   1.000
_cell.length_b   1.000
_cell.length_c   1.000
_cell.angle_alpha   90.00
_cell.angle_beta   90.00
_cell.angle_gamma   90.00
#
_symmetry.space_group_name_H-M   'P 1'
#
loop_
_entity.id
_entity.type
_entity.pdbx_description
1 polymer ?
#
loop_
_entity_poly.entity_id
_entity_poly.type
_entity_poly.pdbx_seq_one_letter_code
_entity_poly.pdbx_strand_id
1 'polypeptide(L)'
;ASRHRTYWILSLHNTLKTFYLPLLFRPYSFYRGLRILFGDQVMFCRKRDFERVNGFDERLKIMEDADLCIRLHETPQGTHSRRRIHMVNRVAETSGRRFDKWGSLRATYIHFRIGLEWYLGKSPEELERVVRKLYTDIR
;
A
#
# COMPACT_ATOMS: atom_id res chain seq x y z
N ALA A 1 1.79 -29.22 15.21
CA ALA A 1 1.27 -27.84 15.23
C ALA A 1 2.22 -26.96 14.42
N SER A 2 1.76 -26.33 13.34
CA SER A 2 2.57 -25.32 12.64
C SER A 2 2.82 -24.17 13.62
N ARG A 3 4.09 -23.82 13.83
CA ARG A 3 4.46 -22.73 14.75
C ARG A 3 4.02 -21.41 14.11
N HIS A 4 2.97 -20.78 14.63
CA HIS A 4 2.59 -19.42 14.21
C HIS A 4 3.80 -18.49 14.47
N ARG A 5 4.41 -17.98 13.40
CA ARG A 5 5.54 -17.06 13.46
C ARG A 5 5.05 -15.65 13.20
N THR A 6 5.14 -14.79 14.21
CA THR A 6 4.86 -13.36 14.06
C THR A 6 6.12 -12.63 13.62
N TYR A 7 6.04 -11.89 12.51
CA TYR A 7 7.16 -11.12 11.97
C TYR A 7 7.15 -9.68 12.50
N TRP A 8 7.44 -9.50 13.79
CA TRP A 8 7.35 -8.19 14.47
C TRP A 8 8.09 -7.06 13.77
N ILE A 9 9.31 -7.31 13.26
CA ILE A 9 10.09 -6.30 12.53
C ILE A 9 9.40 -5.91 11.22
N LEU A 10 8.84 -6.88 10.49
CA LEU A 10 8.10 -6.61 9.26
C LEU A 10 6.79 -5.89 9.55
N SER A 11 6.08 -6.26 10.61
CA SER A 11 4.89 -5.56 11.07
C SER A 11 5.19 -4.10 11.44
N LEU A 12 6.29 -3.85 12.16
CA LEU A 12 6.75 -2.50 12.47
C LEU A 12 7.08 -1.72 11.20
N HIS A 13 7.85 -2.30 10.28
CA HIS A 13 8.18 -1.67 9.01
C HIS A 13 6.91 -1.38 8.18
N ASN A 14 5.94 -2.30 8.16
CA ASN A 14 4.65 -2.11 7.51
C ASN A 14 3.85 -0.95 8.12
N THR A 15 3.89 -0.79 9.44
CA THR A 15 3.31 0.38 10.10
C THR A 15 4.05 1.67 9.74
N LEU A 16 5.38 1.67 9.77
CA LEU A 16 6.18 2.87 9.51
C LEU A 16 6.05 3.34 8.06
N LYS A 17 5.99 2.42 7.09
CA LYS A 17 5.92 2.75 5.65
C LYS A 17 4.66 3.53 5.27
N THR A 18 3.59 3.39 6.03
CA THR A 18 2.38 4.22 5.91
C THR A 18 2.65 5.73 6.10
N PHE A 19 3.70 6.08 6.85
CA PHE A 19 4.05 7.46 7.18
C PHE A 19 5.26 7.96 6.39
N TYR A 20 6.37 7.23 6.38
CA TYR A 20 7.61 7.78 5.79
C TYR A 20 7.57 7.82 4.25
N LEU A 21 6.83 6.91 3.58
CA LEU A 21 6.71 6.94 2.12
C LEU A 21 5.97 8.18 1.61
N PRO A 22 4.76 8.52 2.10
CA PRO A 22 4.13 9.78 1.71
C PRO A 22 4.92 11.01 2.17
N LEU A 23 5.61 10.96 3.31
CA LEU A 23 6.49 12.05 3.74
C LEU A 23 7.64 12.29 2.74
N LEU A 24 8.27 11.22 2.24
CA LEU A 24 9.40 11.31 1.31
C LEU A 24 8.95 11.70 -0.11
N PHE A 25 7.89 11.08 -0.62
CA PHE A 25 7.49 11.20 -2.02
C PHE A 25 6.38 12.23 -2.29
N ARG A 26 5.58 12.60 -1.28
CA ARG A 26 4.48 13.57 -1.38
C ARG A 26 4.38 14.45 -0.11
N PRO A 27 5.43 15.19 0.26
CA PRO A 27 5.50 15.90 1.54
C PRO A 27 4.33 16.87 1.76
N TYR A 28 3.92 17.61 0.72
CA TYR A 28 2.79 18.53 0.81
C TYR A 28 1.48 17.82 1.17
N SER A 29 1.14 16.73 0.47
CA SER A 29 -0.04 15.92 0.78
C SER A 29 0.09 15.25 2.16
N PHE A 30 1.30 14.83 2.56
CA PHE A 30 1.56 14.24 3.89
C PHE A 30 1.19 15.19 5.03
N TYR A 31 1.64 16.45 4.97
CA TYR A 31 1.31 17.47 5.97
C TYR A 31 -0.19 17.83 5.95
N ARG A 32 -0.87 17.63 4.82
CA ARG A 32 -2.32 17.76 4.71
C ARG A 32 -3.10 16.52 5.18
N GLY A 33 -2.41 15.46 5.60
CA GLY A 33 -3.02 14.26 6.19
C GLY A 33 -3.01 13.01 5.31
N LEU A 34 -2.23 12.98 4.22
CA LEU A 34 -2.06 11.78 3.41
C LEU A 34 -1.33 10.70 4.22
N ARG A 35 -1.92 9.52 4.25
CA ARG A 35 -1.30 8.27 4.70
C ARG A 35 -1.56 7.24 3.61
N ILE A 36 -0.61 6.35 3.37
CA ILE A 36 -0.75 5.33 2.33
C ILE A 36 -0.87 3.97 3.02
N LEU A 37 -2.00 3.33 2.82
CA LEU A 37 -2.19 1.95 3.23
C LEU A 37 -1.81 1.04 2.07
N PHE A 38 -1.02 0.01 2.35
CA PHE A 38 -0.55 -0.95 1.34
C PHE A 38 -1.33 -2.27 1.48
N GLY A 39 -1.33 -3.11 0.44
CA GLY A 39 -2.17 -4.32 0.36
C GLY A 39 -1.95 -5.40 1.42
N ASP A 40 -0.94 -5.26 2.28
CA ASP A 40 -0.76 -6.07 3.48
C ASP A 40 -1.47 -5.51 4.73
N GLN A 41 -2.27 -4.45 4.56
CA GLN A 41 -3.08 -3.81 5.59
C GLN A 41 -4.58 -3.93 5.25
N VAL A 42 -5.41 -3.96 6.30
CA VAL A 42 -6.87 -3.97 6.12
C VAL A 42 -7.36 -2.54 5.94
N MET A 43 -8.12 -2.30 4.87
CA MET A 43 -8.69 -0.99 4.55
C MET A 43 -10.21 -1.00 4.74
N PHE A 44 -10.72 0.04 5.38
CA PHE A 44 -12.14 0.36 5.43
C PHE A 44 -12.35 1.78 4.92
N CYS A 45 -13.34 1.98 4.05
CA CYS A 45 -13.76 3.29 3.59
C CYS A 45 -15.28 3.37 3.50
N ARG A 46 -15.83 4.58 3.44
CA ARG A 46 -17.28 4.76 3.24
C ARG A 46 -17.59 4.45 1.77
N LYS A 47 -18.64 3.67 1.52
CA LYS A 47 -19.13 3.34 0.17
C LYS A 47 -19.20 4.57 -0.74
N ARG A 48 -19.83 5.65 -0.28
CA ARG A 48 -19.96 6.91 -1.03
C ARG A 48 -18.62 7.54 -1.44
N ASP A 49 -17.57 7.37 -0.64
CA ASP A 49 -16.27 7.99 -0.90
C ASP A 49 -15.48 7.11 -1.88
N PHE A 50 -15.62 5.78 -1.78
CA PHE A 50 -15.11 4.82 -2.76
C PHE A 50 -15.73 5.01 -4.15
N GLU A 51 -17.06 5.11 -4.21
CA GLU A 51 -17.79 5.36 -5.46
C GLU A 51 -17.42 6.71 -6.07
N ARG A 52 -17.21 7.75 -5.26
CA ARG A 52 -16.80 9.08 -5.75
C ARG A 52 -15.48 9.07 -6.51
N VAL A 53 -14.55 8.20 -6.11
CA VAL A 53 -13.25 8.08 -6.77
C VAL A 53 -13.25 6.99 -7.85
N ASN A 54 -14.41 6.43 -8.20
CA ASN A 54 -14.57 5.30 -9.13
C ASN A 54 -13.86 4.01 -8.67
N GLY A 55 -13.77 3.77 -7.36
CA GLY A 55 -13.24 2.54 -6.81
C GLY A 55 -11.73 2.33 -7.06
N PHE A 56 -11.30 1.07 -7.20
CA PHE A 56 -9.92 0.73 -7.58
C PHE A 56 -9.71 0.96 -9.08
N ASP A 57 -8.52 1.42 -9.47
CA ASP A 57 -8.14 1.45 -10.88
C ASP A 57 -7.78 0.03 -11.33
N GLU A 58 -8.68 -0.62 -12.07
CA GLU A 58 -8.52 -2.01 -12.53
C GLU A 58 -7.32 -2.20 -13.48
N ARG A 59 -6.77 -1.12 -14.03
CA ARG A 59 -5.55 -1.18 -14.85
C ARG A 59 -4.33 -1.47 -13.98
N LEU A 60 -4.33 -1.04 -12.72
CA LEU A 60 -3.27 -1.27 -11.76
C LEU A 60 -3.44 -2.65 -11.11
N LYS A 61 -2.66 -3.63 -11.58
CA LYS A 61 -2.55 -4.95 -10.94
C LYS A 61 -1.78 -4.94 -9.61
N ILE A 62 -1.05 -3.86 -9.37
CA ILE A 62 -0.31 -3.61 -8.14
C ILE A 62 -0.31 -2.11 -7.87
N MET A 63 -0.22 -1.74 -6.59
CA MET A 63 -0.24 -0.35 -6.12
C MET A 63 -1.62 0.32 -6.25
N GLU A 64 -2.66 -0.45 -6.54
CA GLU A 64 -4.06 -0.03 -6.56
C GLU A 64 -4.52 0.56 -5.22
N ASP A 65 -4.03 0.01 -4.09
CA ASP A 65 -4.34 0.53 -2.75
C ASP A 65 -3.72 1.91 -2.51
N ALA A 66 -2.48 2.11 -2.98
CA ALA A 66 -1.76 3.36 -2.82
C ALA A 66 -2.37 4.46 -3.69
N ASP A 67 -2.72 4.11 -4.93
CA ASP A 67 -3.49 4.96 -5.83
C ASP A 67 -4.84 5.35 -5.22
N LEU A 68 -5.60 4.37 -4.70
CA LEU A 68 -6.87 4.62 -4.02
C LEU A 68 -6.70 5.58 -2.82
N CYS A 69 -5.66 5.37 -2.00
CA CYS A 69 -5.36 6.27 -0.88
C CYS A 69 -5.12 7.71 -1.36
N ILE A 70 -4.34 7.90 -2.41
CA ILE A 70 -4.07 9.25 -2.94
C ILE A 70 -5.33 9.87 -3.52
N ARG A 71 -6.11 9.15 -4.33
CA ARG A 71 -7.37 9.67 -4.88
C ARG A 71 -8.36 10.05 -3.78
N LEU A 72 -8.56 9.18 -2.78
CA LEU A 72 -9.42 9.50 -1.63
C LEU A 72 -8.96 10.73 -0.85
N HIS A 73 -7.65 10.98 -0.76
CA HIS A 73 -7.08 12.14 -0.09
C HIS A 73 -7.22 13.44 -0.90
N GLU A 74 -6.93 13.38 -2.19
CA GLU A 74 -6.89 14.56 -3.07
C GLU A 74 -8.30 15.00 -3.51
N THR A 75 -9.25 14.07 -3.66
CA THR A 75 -10.63 14.41 -4.01
C THR A 75 -11.27 15.28 -2.91
N PRO A 76 -11.79 16.48 -3.23
CA PRO A 76 -12.54 17.30 -2.29
C PRO A 76 -13.76 16.54 -1.79
N GLN A 77 -13.70 16.13 -0.54
CA GLN A 77 -14.87 15.72 0.21
C GLN A 77 -15.45 17.04 0.77
N GLY A 78 -16.78 17.23 0.76
CA GLY A 78 -17.46 18.53 0.95
C GLY A 78 -17.06 19.43 2.14
N THR A 79 -17.85 20.48 2.42
CA THR A 79 -17.49 21.67 3.23
C THR A 79 -16.89 21.42 4.63
N HIS A 80 -17.00 20.21 5.19
CA HIS A 80 -16.47 19.82 6.50
C HIS A 80 -15.42 18.70 6.46
N SER A 81 -14.86 18.37 5.30
CA SER A 81 -14.22 17.07 5.21
C SER A 81 -12.81 16.98 5.77
N ARG A 82 -12.70 16.08 6.75
CA ARG A 82 -11.46 15.61 7.36
C ARG A 82 -10.70 14.78 6.32
N ARG A 83 -9.89 15.43 5.47
CA ARG A 83 -8.94 14.81 4.51
C ARG A 83 -7.90 13.94 5.19
N ARG A 84 -8.27 12.79 5.75
CA ARG A 84 -7.32 11.99 6.52
C ARG A 84 -7.62 10.52 6.35
N ILE A 85 -6.65 9.85 5.74
CA ILE A 85 -6.51 8.41 5.87
C ILE A 85 -5.90 8.17 7.24
N HIS A 86 -6.55 7.34 8.05
CA HIS A 86 -6.12 7.07 9.41
C HIS A 86 -5.74 5.60 9.54
N MET A 87 -4.53 5.37 10.03
CA MET A 87 -4.13 4.05 10.49
C MET A 87 -4.65 3.86 11.92
N VAL A 88 -5.49 2.84 12.12
CA VAL A 88 -6.06 2.53 13.43
C VAL A 88 -5.10 1.57 14.16
N ASN A 89 -4.95 1.72 15.48
CA ASN A 89 -4.16 0.82 16.31
C ASN A 89 -4.90 -0.53 16.52
N ARG A 90 -5.01 -1.32 15.46
CA ARG A 90 -5.59 -2.66 15.44
C ARG A 90 -4.70 -3.60 14.63
N VAL A 91 -4.59 -4.84 15.11
CA VAL A 91 -3.82 -5.89 14.44
C VAL A 91 -4.75 -6.65 13.51
N ALA A 92 -4.29 -6.85 12.27
CA ALA A 92 -4.90 -7.78 11.33
C ALA A 92 -3.93 -8.95 11.11
N GLU A 93 -4.43 -10.17 11.20
CA GLU A 93 -3.65 -11.37 10.94
C GLU A 93 -3.80 -11.78 9.48
N THR A 94 -2.68 -12.00 8.80
CA THR A 94 -2.65 -12.43 7.41
C THR A 94 -1.64 -13.56 7.23
N SER A 95 -1.82 -14.35 6.16
CA SER A 95 -0.95 -15.48 5.87
C SER A 95 0.45 -15.02 5.43
N GLY A 96 1.49 -15.45 6.16
CA GLY A 96 2.90 -15.15 5.89
C GLY A 96 3.58 -15.92 4.76
N ARG A 97 2.85 -16.72 3.95
CA ARG A 97 3.41 -17.68 2.96
C ARG A 97 4.57 -17.15 2.10
N ARG A 98 4.48 -15.91 1.60
CA ARG A 98 5.55 -15.30 0.78
C ARG A 98 6.79 -14.95 1.59
N PHE A 99 6.61 -14.50 2.83
CA PHE A 99 7.72 -14.25 3.76
C PHE A 99 8.40 -15.55 4.18
N ASP A 100 7.64 -16.63 4.37
CA ASP A 100 8.19 -17.97 4.61
C ASP A 100 9.05 -18.46 3.43
N LYS A 101 8.59 -18.23 2.19
CA LYS A 101 9.27 -18.69 0.97
C LYS A 101 10.49 -17.84 0.58
N TRP A 102 10.41 -16.52 0.72
CA TRP A 102 11.44 -15.59 0.22
C TRP A 102 12.39 -15.08 1.30
N GLY A 103 12.00 -15.17 2.57
CA GLY A 103 12.66 -14.44 3.64
C GLY A 103 12.26 -12.96 3.67
N SER A 104 12.43 -12.35 4.84
CA SER A 104 12.03 -10.95 5.11
C SER A 104 12.75 -9.94 4.24
N LEU A 105 14.08 -10.09 4.06
CA LEU A 105 14.90 -9.13 3.32
C LEU A 105 14.54 -9.07 1.83
N ARG A 106 14.42 -10.23 1.18
CA ARG A 106 14.05 -10.33 -0.23
C ARG A 106 12.65 -9.77 -0.47
N ALA A 107 11.70 -10.12 0.40
CA ALA A 107 10.33 -9.60 0.31
C ALA A 107 10.31 -8.06 0.45
N THR A 108 10.99 -7.50 1.46
CA THR A 108 11.07 -6.04 1.65
C THR A 108 11.71 -5.35 0.44
N TYR A 109 12.80 -5.89 -0.11
CA TYR A 109 13.45 -5.34 -1.31
C TYR A 109 12.51 -5.32 -2.52
N ILE A 110 11.80 -6.42 -2.77
CA ILE A 110 10.85 -6.52 -3.89
C ILE A 110 9.73 -5.47 -3.77
N HIS A 111 9.11 -5.35 -2.58
CA HIS A 111 8.08 -4.33 -2.34
C HIS A 111 8.62 -2.92 -2.49
N PHE A 112 9.82 -2.65 -1.96
CA PHE A 112 10.47 -1.34 -2.11
C PHE A 112 10.72 -0.99 -3.57
N ARG A 113 11.27 -1.93 -4.36
CA ARG A 113 11.52 -1.72 -5.79
C ARG A 113 10.21 -1.42 -6.53
N ILE A 114 9.16 -2.20 -6.31
CA ILE A 114 7.85 -1.96 -6.96
C ILE A 114 7.29 -0.59 -6.58
N GLY A 115 7.32 -0.24 -5.28
CA GLY A 115 6.86 1.06 -4.81
C GLY A 115 7.63 2.21 -5.46
N LEU A 116 8.96 2.12 -5.53
CA LEU A 116 9.81 3.13 -6.16
C LEU A 116 9.48 3.29 -7.65
N GLU A 117 9.37 2.18 -8.37
CA GLU A 117 9.05 2.17 -9.81
C GLU A 117 7.67 2.79 -10.11
N TRP A 118 6.69 2.54 -9.23
CA TRP A 118 5.37 3.17 -9.33
C TRP A 118 5.44 4.68 -9.02
N TYR A 119 6.22 5.09 -8.01
CA TYR A 119 6.43 6.51 -7.71
C TYR A 119 7.17 7.27 -8.82
N LEU A 120 8.04 6.60 -9.57
CA LEU A 120 8.70 7.15 -10.75
C LEU A 120 7.74 7.32 -11.96
N GLY A 121 6.47 6.93 -11.82
CA GLY A 121 5.43 7.19 -12.82
C GLY A 121 5.36 6.14 -13.92
N LYS A 122 5.89 4.92 -13.69
CA LYS A 122 5.75 3.83 -14.65
C LYS A 122 4.30 3.49 -14.96
N SER A 123 4.03 3.16 -16.21
CA SER A 123 2.70 2.74 -16.64
C SER A 123 2.29 1.41 -15.98
N PRO A 124 0.99 1.08 -15.92
CA PRO A 124 0.53 -0.19 -15.37
C PRO A 124 1.18 -1.41 -16.05
N GLU A 125 1.40 -1.34 -17.37
CA GLU A 125 2.04 -2.40 -18.15
C GLU A 125 3.53 -2.55 -17.82
N GLU A 126 4.23 -1.43 -17.59
CA GLU A 126 5.64 -1.45 -17.19
C GLU A 126 5.80 -2.01 -15.77
N LEU A 127 4.91 -1.65 -14.85
CA LEU A 127 4.88 -2.20 -13.50
C LEU A 127 4.61 -3.69 -13.51
N GLU A 128 3.68 -4.16 -14.35
CA GLU A 128 3.45 -5.60 -14.52
C GLU A 128 4.71 -6.32 -14.97
N ARG A 129 5.49 -5.76 -15.91
CA ARG A 129 6.78 -6.36 -16.32
C ARG A 129 7.78 -6.42 -15.16
N VAL A 130 7.86 -5.36 -14.34
CA VAL A 130 8.72 -5.33 -13.16
C VAL A 130 8.28 -6.42 -12.16
N VAL A 131 6.98 -6.52 -11.87
CA VAL A 131 6.42 -7.53 -10.97
C VAL A 131 6.73 -8.92 -11.49
N ARG A 132 6.42 -9.24 -12.75
CA ARG A 132 6.71 -10.56 -13.35
C ARG A 132 8.18 -10.94 -13.26
N LYS A 133 9.09 -9.97 -13.40
CA LYS A 133 10.55 -10.21 -13.27
C LYS A 133 10.97 -10.48 -11.82
N LEU A 134 10.37 -9.80 -10.85
CA LEU A 134 10.75 -9.89 -9.44
C LEU A 134 10.05 -11.05 -8.71
N TYR A 135 8.79 -11.31 -9.05
CA TYR A 135 7.94 -12.37 -8.49
C TYR A 135 8.22 -13.67 -9.23
N THR A 136 9.27 -14.37 -8.81
CA THR A 136 9.65 -15.67 -9.40
C THR A 136 8.70 -16.82 -9.05
N ASP A 137 7.66 -16.55 -8.25
CA ASP A 137 6.65 -17.51 -7.78
C ASP A 137 5.30 -17.38 -8.47
N ILE A 138 5.03 -16.26 -9.17
CA ILE A 138 3.88 -16.12 -10.06
C ILE A 138 4.29 -16.73 -11.40
N ARG A 139 4.03 -18.02 -11.55
CA ARG A 139 4.01 -18.71 -12.86
C ARG A 139 2.58 -18.75 -13.37
#